data_AF-E1F9M5-F1
#
_entry.id   AF-E1F9M5-F1
#
_cell.length_a   1.000
_cell.length_b   1.000
_cell.length_c   1.000
_cell.angle_alpha   90.00
_cell.angle_beta   90.00
_cell.angle_gamma   90.00
#
_symmetry.space_group_name_H-M   'P 1'
#
loop_
_entity.id
_entity.type
_entity.pdbx_description
1 polymer ?
#
loop_
_entity_poly.entity_id
_entity_poly.type
_entity_poly.pdbx_seq_one_letter_code
_entity_poly.pdbx_strand_id
1 'polypeptide(L)'
;MCAMWLAASGGCFHCLPNRYSSFKLAASILRRAMLYLTALVLIGLASADPPAPKQCNGAVPQCVADGENCLNIKIDGSPKDVCIKCEPNNVPIDGACKAAADNTNSCVTPDSGAGGVCASCQGESYLYKGGCYTACPQGTPNPETNTCDGVPAPDCNIPNCEACSEDKKTCTTCQPGHLLTPEKNACLGACPAGSYAAGQACTPCDPSCAECSGAGASRCTACPAGKMLRYADEGKLNEGGQCVEGCVEGPECETCGLTIGGTKYCSKCKGSSVPLNGVCTSNAARAQFCTTAADGACTVCAAGYFIQGGGCYETTRQPGEQICALTDNKGKCQTCANGLGPDGAGTCPSCDPTCKTCSAANQENKCTTCATGYYKTALEGVCTSCESDSNGVTGVRNCLNCAPPSTGSGSVLCYLMKGGDSTGGSTNKSGLTTGAIAGISVAVVIVVGGLVGFLCWWFLCRGKA
;
A
#
# COMPACT_ATOMS: atom_id res chain seq x y z
N MET A 1 37.67 -38.07 1.00
CA MET A 1 38.95 -37.33 0.97
C MET A 1 39.06 -36.53 2.27
N CYS A 2 39.53 -37.17 3.33
CA CYS A 2 39.94 -36.51 4.57
C CYS A 2 41.08 -37.36 5.12
N ALA A 3 42.21 -37.28 4.41
CA ALA A 3 43.45 -37.94 4.75
C ALA A 3 44.56 -37.06 4.21
N MET A 4 44.90 -36.02 4.97
CA MET A 4 46.20 -35.34 5.00
C MET A 4 46.04 -34.18 5.99
N TRP A 5 47.03 -34.03 6.87
CA TRP A 5 47.08 -33.15 8.05
C TRP A 5 46.50 -33.73 9.34
N LEU A 6 47.28 -34.59 10.01
CA LEU A 6 48.00 -34.20 11.22
C LEU A 6 48.80 -35.40 11.76
N ALA A 7 50.10 -35.40 11.46
CA ALA A 7 51.09 -36.15 12.19
C ALA A 7 51.59 -35.25 13.35
N ALA A 8 51.19 -35.57 14.59
CA ALA A 8 51.89 -35.17 15.82
C ALA A 8 51.17 -35.73 17.06
N SER A 9 51.31 -37.02 17.33
CA SER A 9 51.42 -37.59 18.68
C SER A 9 51.50 -39.12 18.53
N GLY A 10 52.66 -39.67 18.87
CA GLY A 10 52.88 -41.11 18.84
C GLY A 10 51.96 -41.82 19.83
N GLY A 11 51.24 -42.82 19.33
CA GLY A 11 50.41 -43.71 20.15
C GLY A 11 49.84 -44.83 19.29
N CYS A 12 50.53 -45.96 19.23
CA CYS A 12 49.97 -47.21 18.73
C CYS A 12 48.72 -47.57 19.55
N PHE A 13 47.54 -47.53 18.95
CA PHE A 13 46.37 -48.23 19.49
C PHE A 13 46.21 -49.56 18.76
N HIS A 14 46.58 -50.64 19.46
CA HIS A 14 46.14 -51.99 19.13
C HIS A 14 44.61 -52.03 19.11
N CYS A 15 44.03 -52.43 17.98
CA CYS A 15 42.64 -52.85 17.90
C CYS A 15 42.42 -54.11 18.75
N LEU A 16 41.50 -54.06 19.71
CA LEU A 16 40.91 -55.26 20.33
C LEU A 16 39.56 -55.59 19.64
N PRO A 17 39.29 -56.86 19.29
CA PRO A 17 38.24 -57.22 18.36
C PRO A 17 36.99 -57.69 19.12
N ASN A 18 36.15 -56.81 19.68
CA ASN A 18 34.86 -57.31 20.21
C ASN A 18 33.73 -56.30 20.44
N ARG A 19 33.34 -55.52 19.41
CA ARG A 19 32.12 -54.67 19.48
C ARG A 19 31.30 -54.66 18.18
N TYR A 20 31.42 -55.69 17.34
CA TYR A 20 30.78 -55.71 16.01
C TYR A 20 29.27 -56.03 16.04
N SER A 21 28.77 -56.69 17.10
CA SER A 21 27.37 -57.13 17.16
C SER A 21 26.39 -56.03 17.60
N SER A 22 26.79 -55.17 18.53
CA SER A 22 25.94 -54.08 19.04
C SER A 22 25.78 -52.93 18.03
N PHE A 23 26.78 -52.73 17.15
CA PHE A 23 26.74 -51.73 16.09
C PHE A 23 25.73 -52.07 14.98
N LYS A 24 25.59 -53.36 14.63
CA LYS A 24 24.61 -53.80 13.62
C LYS A 24 23.16 -53.61 14.09
N LEU A 25 22.90 -53.84 15.37
CA LEU A 25 21.56 -53.65 15.94
C LEU A 25 21.18 -52.16 16.02
N ALA A 26 22.10 -51.31 16.47
CA ALA A 26 21.89 -49.86 16.53
C ALA A 26 21.70 -49.23 15.14
N ALA A 27 22.50 -49.64 14.15
CA ALA A 27 22.37 -49.15 12.77
C ALA A 27 21.04 -49.58 12.10
N SER A 28 20.55 -50.79 12.41
CA SER A 28 19.25 -51.28 11.95
C SER A 28 18.08 -50.47 12.52
N ILE A 29 18.14 -50.12 13.80
CA ILE A 29 17.09 -49.34 14.48
C ILE A 29 17.06 -47.90 13.96
N LEU A 30 18.24 -47.27 13.78
CA LEU A 30 18.36 -45.94 13.19
C LEU A 30 17.86 -45.88 11.74
N ARG A 31 18.11 -46.91 10.93
CA ARG A 31 17.59 -46.97 9.55
C ARG A 31 16.06 -47.05 9.51
N ARG A 32 15.46 -47.84 10.41
CA ARG A 32 13.99 -47.97 10.52
C ARG A 32 13.35 -46.69 11.07
N ALA A 33 13.99 -46.03 12.03
CA ALA A 33 13.54 -44.75 12.56
C ALA A 33 13.61 -43.62 11.52
N MET A 34 14.69 -43.56 10.72
CA MET A 34 14.78 -42.59 9.62
C MET A 34 13.72 -42.84 8.53
N LEU A 35 13.45 -44.10 8.17
CA LEU A 35 12.39 -44.43 7.21
C LEU A 35 10.99 -44.03 7.72
N TYR A 36 10.73 -44.19 9.02
CA TYR A 36 9.48 -43.76 9.64
C TYR A 36 9.34 -42.24 9.70
N LEU A 37 10.42 -41.52 10.02
CA LEU A 37 10.45 -40.06 10.01
C LEU A 37 10.30 -39.49 8.60
N THR A 38 10.91 -40.10 7.58
CA THR A 38 10.70 -39.70 6.18
C THR A 38 9.28 -39.98 5.70
N ALA A 39 8.68 -41.09 6.15
CA ALA A 39 7.28 -41.40 5.84
C ALA A 39 6.31 -40.42 6.52
N LEU A 40 6.57 -40.02 7.78
CA LEU A 40 5.76 -39.02 8.49
C LEU A 40 5.88 -37.61 7.90
N VAL A 41 7.05 -37.23 7.37
CA VAL A 41 7.24 -35.96 6.64
C VAL A 41 6.54 -35.98 5.27
N LEU A 42 6.52 -37.13 4.59
CA LEU A 42 5.75 -37.31 3.34
C LEU A 42 4.24 -37.31 3.57
N ILE A 43 3.76 -37.79 4.73
CA ILE A 43 2.32 -37.73 5.08
C ILE A 43 1.92 -36.33 5.57
N GLY A 44 2.82 -35.58 6.23
CA GLY A 44 2.57 -34.22 6.71
C GLY A 44 2.57 -33.12 5.64
N LEU A 45 3.15 -33.37 4.47
CA LEU A 45 3.12 -32.45 3.32
C LEU A 45 1.88 -32.61 2.43
N ALA A 46 0.94 -33.50 2.79
CA ALA A 46 -0.24 -33.82 1.98
C ALA A 46 -1.55 -33.21 2.50
N SER A 47 -1.54 -32.27 3.45
CA SER A 47 -2.78 -31.62 3.90
C SER A 47 -2.59 -30.15 4.24
N ALA A 48 -2.24 -29.37 3.23
CA ALA A 48 -2.68 -27.99 3.13
C ALA A 48 -2.98 -27.77 1.66
N ASP A 49 -4.20 -28.11 1.26
CA ASP A 49 -4.68 -27.71 -0.06
C ASP A 49 -4.53 -26.19 -0.16
N PRO A 50 -3.81 -25.65 -1.16
CA PRO A 50 -3.94 -24.23 -1.48
C PRO A 50 -5.44 -23.95 -1.72
N PRO A 51 -5.94 -22.72 -1.47
CA PRO A 51 -7.32 -22.41 -1.82
C PRO A 51 -7.53 -22.83 -3.27
N ALA A 52 -8.47 -23.76 -3.49
CA ALA A 52 -8.71 -24.31 -4.81
C ALA A 52 -8.82 -23.15 -5.81
N PRO A 53 -8.08 -23.18 -6.94
CA PRO A 53 -8.29 -22.18 -7.98
C PRO A 53 -9.78 -22.15 -8.30
N LYS A 54 -10.41 -20.97 -8.40
CA LYS A 54 -11.83 -20.86 -8.76
C LYS A 54 -12.04 -21.61 -10.08
N GLN A 55 -12.62 -22.81 -9.99
CA GLN A 55 -12.72 -23.71 -11.13
C GLN A 55 -13.84 -23.22 -12.04
N CYS A 56 -13.46 -22.60 -13.16
CA CYS A 56 -14.35 -22.47 -14.32
C CYS A 56 -14.79 -23.86 -14.84
N ASN A 57 -14.04 -24.93 -14.50
CA ASN A 57 -14.22 -26.33 -14.93
C ASN A 57 -15.60 -26.96 -14.64
N GLY A 58 -16.47 -26.31 -13.85
CA GLY A 58 -17.87 -26.72 -13.68
C GLY A 58 -18.89 -25.91 -14.50
N ALA A 59 -18.56 -24.69 -14.92
CA ALA A 59 -19.48 -23.73 -15.55
C ALA A 59 -19.19 -23.49 -17.04
N VAL A 60 -17.92 -23.54 -17.46
CA VAL A 60 -17.49 -23.45 -18.86
C VAL A 60 -16.47 -24.55 -19.16
N PRO A 61 -16.85 -25.62 -19.89
CA PRO A 61 -15.93 -26.72 -20.22
C PRO A 61 -14.80 -26.24 -21.13
N GLN A 62 -13.61 -26.88 -21.02
CA GLN A 62 -12.42 -26.61 -21.83
C GLN A 62 -11.79 -25.21 -21.64
N CYS A 63 -12.12 -24.53 -20.53
CA CYS A 63 -11.43 -23.31 -20.11
C CYS A 63 -10.15 -23.66 -19.34
N VAL A 64 -9.04 -22.98 -19.61
CA VAL A 64 -7.77 -23.24 -18.90
C VAL A 64 -7.93 -22.89 -17.42
N ALA A 65 -7.70 -23.87 -16.55
CA ALA A 65 -8.02 -23.78 -15.12
C ALA A 65 -7.06 -22.92 -14.26
N ASP A 66 -6.16 -22.14 -14.87
CA ASP A 66 -5.26 -21.23 -14.16
C ASP A 66 -5.89 -19.84 -13.94
N GLY A 67 -5.47 -19.17 -12.86
CA GLY A 67 -5.98 -17.89 -12.36
C GLY A 67 -6.30 -16.80 -13.40
N GLU A 68 -7.29 -15.97 -13.07
CA GLU A 68 -7.86 -14.84 -13.84
C GLU A 68 -8.44 -15.15 -15.23
N ASN A 69 -8.31 -16.36 -15.78
CA ASN A 69 -8.86 -16.73 -17.09
C ASN A 69 -10.39 -16.94 -17.12
N CYS A 70 -11.04 -16.80 -15.98
CA CYS A 70 -12.48 -16.92 -15.78
C CYS A 70 -12.97 -15.62 -15.13
N LEU A 71 -13.82 -14.87 -15.82
CA LEU A 71 -14.35 -13.59 -15.36
C LEU A 71 -15.84 -13.71 -15.07
N ASN A 72 -16.29 -13.10 -13.97
CA ASN A 72 -17.72 -12.90 -13.73
C ASN A 72 -18.11 -11.52 -14.26
N ILE A 73 -18.87 -11.49 -15.35
CA ILE A 73 -19.30 -10.26 -16.03
C ILE A 73 -20.81 -10.27 -16.23
N LYS A 74 -21.38 -9.13 -16.64
CA LYS A 74 -22.79 -9.05 -17.04
C LYS A 74 -22.87 -8.95 -18.56
N ILE A 75 -23.48 -9.93 -19.20
CA ILE A 75 -23.86 -9.86 -20.62
C ILE A 75 -25.37 -9.73 -20.65
N ASP A 76 -25.89 -8.67 -21.29
CA ASP A 76 -27.32 -8.35 -21.35
C ASP A 76 -27.99 -8.26 -19.96
N GLY A 77 -27.27 -7.70 -18.99
CA GLY A 77 -27.74 -7.54 -17.60
C GLY A 77 -27.72 -8.82 -16.76
N SER A 78 -27.41 -9.97 -17.36
CA SER A 78 -27.34 -11.26 -16.66
C SER A 78 -25.89 -11.60 -16.26
N PRO A 79 -25.63 -12.00 -15.00
CA PRO A 79 -24.31 -12.46 -14.59
C PRO A 79 -23.95 -13.76 -15.34
N LYS A 80 -22.80 -13.76 -16.00
CA LYS A 80 -22.24 -14.92 -16.71
C LYS A 80 -20.78 -15.08 -16.34
N ASP A 81 -20.39 -16.32 -16.10
CA ASP A 81 -18.98 -16.71 -16.04
C ASP A 81 -18.48 -16.89 -17.46
N VAL A 82 -17.46 -16.12 -17.84
CA VAL A 82 -16.87 -16.17 -19.17
C VAL A 82 -15.42 -16.61 -19.11
N CYS A 83 -15.08 -17.53 -19.99
CA CYS A 83 -13.71 -17.91 -20.24
C CYS A 83 -13.05 -16.90 -21.18
N ILE A 84 -11.83 -16.48 -20.85
CA ILE A 84 -11.00 -15.61 -21.70
C ILE A 84 -9.78 -16.33 -22.28
N LYS A 85 -9.54 -17.58 -21.87
CA LYS A 85 -8.49 -18.44 -22.42
C LYS A 85 -8.87 -19.92 -22.38
N CYS A 86 -8.97 -20.53 -23.56
CA CYS A 86 -9.39 -21.92 -23.73
C CYS A 86 -8.20 -22.89 -23.85
N GLU A 87 -8.48 -24.16 -23.61
CA GLU A 87 -7.55 -25.26 -23.90
C GLU A 87 -7.19 -25.30 -25.40
N PRO A 88 -6.07 -25.92 -25.79
CA PRO A 88 -5.64 -25.98 -27.18
C PRO A 88 -6.74 -26.46 -28.14
N ASN A 89 -6.69 -25.96 -29.38
CA ASN A 89 -7.71 -26.15 -30.43
C ASN A 89 -9.06 -25.47 -30.19
N ASN A 90 -9.28 -24.82 -29.05
CA ASN A 90 -10.50 -24.06 -28.77
C ASN A 90 -10.21 -22.56 -28.67
N VAL A 91 -11.23 -21.74 -28.87
CA VAL A 91 -11.16 -20.27 -28.73
C VAL A 91 -12.37 -19.77 -27.95
N PRO A 92 -12.25 -18.65 -27.20
CA PRO A 92 -13.38 -18.10 -26.48
C PRO A 92 -14.33 -17.35 -27.41
N ILE A 93 -15.57 -17.83 -27.52
CA ILE A 93 -16.66 -17.21 -28.30
C ILE A 93 -17.85 -16.99 -27.38
N ASP A 94 -18.26 -15.74 -27.20
CA ASP A 94 -19.31 -15.31 -26.27
C ASP A 94 -19.10 -15.86 -24.84
N GLY A 95 -17.83 -16.02 -24.43
CA GLY A 95 -17.44 -16.52 -23.12
C GLY A 95 -17.41 -18.04 -22.97
N ALA A 96 -17.77 -18.80 -24.00
CA ALA A 96 -17.65 -20.25 -24.04
C ALA A 96 -16.46 -20.70 -24.90
N CYS A 97 -15.81 -21.80 -24.53
CA CYS A 97 -14.78 -22.40 -25.36
C CYS A 97 -15.42 -23.22 -26.49
N LYS A 98 -15.14 -22.81 -27.73
CA LYS A 98 -15.62 -23.48 -28.94
C LYS A 98 -14.44 -23.86 -29.83
N ALA A 99 -14.60 -24.91 -30.64
CA ALA A 99 -13.55 -25.36 -31.55
C ALA A 99 -13.12 -24.23 -32.50
N ALA A 100 -11.81 -23.96 -32.55
CA ALA A 100 -11.25 -22.90 -33.37
C ALA A 100 -11.53 -23.10 -34.86
N ALA A 101 -11.51 -24.36 -35.31
CA ALA A 101 -11.79 -24.73 -36.70
C ALA A 101 -13.22 -24.38 -37.15
N ASP A 102 -14.18 -24.37 -36.24
CA ASP A 102 -15.59 -24.09 -36.54
C ASP A 102 -15.94 -22.60 -36.41
N ASN A 103 -15.02 -21.78 -35.90
CA ASN A 103 -15.27 -20.37 -35.56
C ASN A 103 -14.30 -19.41 -36.28
N THR A 104 -13.76 -19.83 -37.43
CA THR A 104 -12.85 -19.02 -38.25
C THR A 104 -13.46 -17.72 -38.76
N ASN A 105 -14.79 -17.66 -38.89
CA ASN A 105 -15.51 -16.47 -39.33
C ASN A 105 -15.70 -15.43 -38.21
N SER A 106 -15.42 -15.81 -36.96
CA SER A 106 -15.60 -14.94 -35.80
C SER A 106 -14.26 -14.61 -35.14
N CYS A 107 -13.29 -15.52 -35.18
CA CYS A 107 -12.02 -15.41 -34.46
C CYS A 107 -10.84 -15.82 -35.35
N VAL A 108 -9.85 -14.93 -35.45
CA VAL A 108 -8.54 -15.21 -36.04
C VAL A 108 -7.59 -15.57 -34.91
N THR A 109 -6.91 -16.70 -35.02
CA THR A 109 -5.94 -17.15 -34.02
C THR A 109 -4.52 -16.69 -34.36
N PRO A 110 -3.64 -16.44 -33.37
CA PRO A 110 -2.28 -15.96 -33.60
C PRO A 110 -1.36 -16.99 -34.29
N ASP A 111 -1.63 -18.29 -34.14
CA ASP A 111 -0.88 -19.39 -34.76
C ASP A 111 -1.82 -20.45 -35.34
N SER A 112 -1.47 -20.99 -36.51
CA SER A 112 -2.27 -21.95 -37.31
C SER A 112 -2.53 -23.32 -36.66
N GLY A 113 -2.33 -23.48 -35.35
CA GLY A 113 -2.51 -24.77 -34.69
C GLY A 113 -2.42 -24.82 -33.17
N ALA A 114 -2.36 -23.70 -32.44
CA ALA A 114 -2.29 -23.76 -30.97
C ALA A 114 -3.66 -23.55 -30.30
N GLY A 115 -4.54 -22.69 -30.85
CA GLY A 115 -5.76 -22.29 -30.16
C GLY A 115 -5.49 -21.65 -28.78
N GLY A 116 -6.55 -21.22 -28.12
CA GLY A 116 -6.54 -20.74 -26.74
C GLY A 116 -6.99 -19.30 -26.57
N VAL A 117 -6.69 -18.42 -27.53
CA VAL A 117 -7.18 -17.02 -27.59
C VAL A 117 -7.38 -16.58 -29.03
N CYS A 118 -8.21 -15.55 -29.22
CA CYS A 118 -8.39 -14.81 -30.45
C CYS A 118 -7.41 -13.64 -30.52
N ALA A 119 -6.70 -13.50 -31.64
CA ALA A 119 -5.83 -12.36 -31.95
C ALA A 119 -6.61 -11.19 -32.55
N SER A 120 -7.63 -11.49 -33.36
CA SER A 120 -8.60 -10.50 -33.86
C SER A 120 -9.95 -11.18 -34.10
N CYS A 121 -11.01 -10.37 -34.21
CA CYS A 121 -12.36 -10.86 -34.49
C CYS A 121 -12.81 -10.44 -35.88
N GLN A 122 -13.73 -11.23 -36.44
CA GLN A 122 -14.30 -11.02 -37.77
C GLN A 122 -15.82 -11.02 -37.71
N GLY A 123 -16.45 -10.48 -38.76
CA GLY A 123 -17.91 -10.38 -38.85
C GLY A 123 -18.49 -9.40 -37.83
N GLU A 124 -19.62 -9.76 -37.23
CA GLU A 124 -20.30 -8.95 -36.20
C GLU A 124 -19.83 -9.29 -34.78
N SER A 125 -18.54 -9.61 -34.62
CA SER A 125 -17.94 -9.95 -33.33
C SER A 125 -16.86 -8.94 -32.94
N TYR A 126 -16.75 -8.67 -31.65
CA TYR A 126 -15.86 -7.70 -31.04
C TYR A 126 -14.89 -8.38 -30.09
N LEU A 127 -13.60 -8.04 -30.20
CA LEU A 127 -12.53 -8.59 -29.38
C LEU A 127 -12.57 -8.01 -27.97
N TYR A 128 -12.63 -8.90 -26.98
CA TYR A 128 -12.55 -8.56 -25.56
C TYR A 128 -11.71 -9.60 -24.81
N LYS A 129 -10.61 -9.16 -24.18
CA LYS A 129 -9.70 -10.00 -23.37
C LYS A 129 -9.37 -11.37 -24.02
N GLY A 130 -9.03 -11.42 -25.30
CA GLY A 130 -8.65 -12.66 -26.00
C GLY A 130 -9.81 -13.56 -26.46
N GLY A 131 -11.06 -13.11 -26.35
CA GLY A 131 -12.24 -13.77 -26.92
C GLY A 131 -13.03 -12.87 -27.87
N CYS A 132 -13.86 -13.46 -28.73
CA CYS A 132 -14.75 -12.74 -29.63
C CYS A 132 -16.21 -12.81 -29.16
N TYR A 133 -16.87 -11.66 -29.07
CA TYR A 133 -18.21 -11.53 -28.51
C TYR A 133 -19.13 -10.77 -29.46
N THR A 134 -20.35 -11.24 -29.62
CA THR A 134 -21.40 -10.59 -30.42
C THR A 134 -21.94 -9.31 -29.78
N ALA A 135 -21.84 -9.20 -28.45
CA ALA A 135 -22.10 -8.00 -27.68
C ALA A 135 -20.97 -7.78 -26.68
N CYS A 136 -20.49 -6.55 -26.55
CA CYS A 136 -19.37 -6.24 -25.68
C CYS A 136 -19.70 -6.52 -24.20
N PRO A 137 -18.94 -7.42 -23.53
CA PRO A 137 -18.99 -7.64 -22.09
C PRO A 137 -18.93 -6.38 -21.22
N GLN A 138 -18.08 -5.46 -21.64
CA GLN A 138 -17.79 -4.16 -21.07
C GLN A 138 -17.35 -3.25 -22.22
N GLY A 139 -17.54 -1.95 -22.06
CA GLY A 139 -17.20 -0.98 -23.11
C GLY A 139 -18.23 -0.90 -24.23
N THR A 140 -17.90 -0.16 -25.28
CA THR A 140 -18.75 0.11 -26.45
C THR A 140 -18.23 -0.62 -27.69
N PRO A 141 -19.09 -1.29 -28.48
CA PRO A 141 -18.67 -1.93 -29.72
C PRO A 141 -18.09 -0.93 -30.72
N ASN A 142 -16.93 -1.23 -31.29
CA ASN A 142 -16.33 -0.48 -32.40
C ASN A 142 -16.34 -1.33 -33.69
N PRO A 143 -17.22 -1.02 -34.66
CA PRO A 143 -17.33 -1.76 -35.91
C PRO A 143 -16.15 -1.57 -36.88
N GLU A 144 -15.33 -0.54 -36.72
CA GLU A 144 -14.19 -0.28 -37.61
C GLU A 144 -12.99 -1.17 -37.28
N THR A 145 -12.83 -1.52 -36.01
CA THR A 145 -11.71 -2.31 -35.48
C THR A 145 -12.11 -3.69 -34.97
N ASN A 146 -13.41 -4.01 -34.94
CA ASN A 146 -13.94 -5.22 -34.32
C ASN A 146 -13.46 -5.40 -32.86
N THR A 147 -13.45 -4.32 -32.07
CA THR A 147 -13.04 -4.30 -30.65
C THR A 147 -14.12 -3.75 -29.74
N CYS A 148 -14.01 -4.04 -28.44
CA CYS A 148 -14.78 -3.34 -27.40
C CYS A 148 -13.96 -2.16 -26.85
N ASP A 149 -14.36 -0.94 -27.19
CA ASP A 149 -13.69 0.31 -26.82
C ASP A 149 -14.13 0.81 -25.44
N GLY A 150 -13.33 1.65 -24.79
CA GLY A 150 -13.60 2.08 -23.41
C GLY A 150 -13.37 0.99 -22.35
N VAL A 151 -12.98 -0.21 -22.79
CA VAL A 151 -12.30 -1.20 -21.96
C VAL A 151 -10.84 -0.74 -21.82
N PRO A 152 -10.23 -0.79 -20.61
CA PRO A 152 -8.79 -0.59 -20.46
C PRO A 152 -8.05 -1.44 -21.50
N ALA A 153 -6.91 -0.96 -22.02
CA ALA A 153 -6.12 -1.70 -23.01
C ALA A 153 -6.10 -3.20 -22.64
N PRO A 154 -6.31 -4.13 -23.60
CA PRO A 154 -6.69 -5.54 -23.33
C PRO A 154 -5.70 -6.37 -22.49
N ASP A 155 -4.62 -5.73 -22.05
CA ASP A 155 -3.48 -6.27 -21.33
C ASP A 155 -3.00 -5.38 -20.16
N CYS A 156 -3.63 -4.22 -19.94
CA CYS A 156 -3.27 -3.31 -18.87
C CYS A 156 -4.17 -3.55 -17.65
N ASN A 157 -3.64 -4.21 -16.62
CA ASN A 157 -4.32 -4.39 -15.34
C ASN A 157 -4.28 -3.12 -14.45
N ILE A 158 -4.06 -1.94 -15.04
CA ILE A 158 -4.05 -0.65 -14.33
C ILE A 158 -5.39 0.07 -14.57
N PRO A 159 -6.21 0.31 -13.53
CA PRO A 159 -7.48 1.00 -13.68
C PRO A 159 -7.32 2.39 -14.31
N ASN A 160 -8.26 2.74 -15.19
CA ASN A 160 -8.35 4.02 -15.92
C ASN A 160 -7.14 4.34 -16.81
N CYS A 161 -6.32 3.33 -17.14
CA CYS A 161 -5.21 3.47 -18.06
C CYS A 161 -5.65 3.21 -19.51
N GLU A 162 -5.38 4.16 -20.40
CA GLU A 162 -5.66 4.07 -21.83
C GLU A 162 -4.55 3.31 -22.58
N ALA A 163 -3.29 3.56 -22.23
CA ALA A 163 -2.12 2.89 -22.81
C ALA A 163 -1.06 2.60 -21.75
N CYS A 164 -0.42 1.42 -21.81
CA CYS A 164 0.61 0.99 -20.86
C CYS A 164 1.94 0.65 -21.54
N SER A 165 2.98 0.53 -20.73
CA SER A 165 4.30 0.02 -21.13
C SER A 165 4.21 -1.42 -21.67
N GLU A 166 5.21 -1.82 -22.45
CA GLU A 166 5.32 -3.17 -23.03
C GLU A 166 5.25 -4.29 -21.97
N ASP A 167 5.80 -4.04 -20.78
CA ASP A 167 5.78 -4.97 -19.65
C ASP A 167 4.45 -4.97 -18.88
N LYS A 168 3.50 -4.11 -19.27
CA LYS A 168 2.15 -3.96 -18.70
C LYS A 168 2.14 -3.55 -17.22
N LYS A 169 3.27 -3.05 -16.69
CA LYS A 169 3.41 -2.65 -15.27
C LYS A 169 3.20 -1.18 -15.02
N THR A 170 3.32 -0.35 -16.04
CA THR A 170 3.15 1.11 -15.92
C THR A 170 2.23 1.64 -17.00
N CYS A 171 1.48 2.68 -16.66
CA CYS A 171 0.63 3.42 -17.56
C CYS A 171 1.42 4.55 -18.19
N THR A 172 1.25 4.73 -19.50
CA THR A 172 1.83 5.84 -20.25
C THR A 172 0.81 6.94 -20.52
N THR A 173 -0.47 6.57 -20.68
CA THR A 173 -1.57 7.50 -20.95
C THR A 173 -2.79 7.11 -20.12
N CYS A 174 -3.32 8.04 -19.34
CA CYS A 174 -4.58 7.86 -18.62
C CYS A 174 -5.76 8.27 -19.46
N GLN A 175 -6.90 7.62 -19.22
CA GLN A 175 -8.18 8.02 -19.80
C GLN A 175 -8.54 9.47 -19.41
N PRO A 176 -9.35 10.18 -20.22
CA PRO A 176 -9.81 11.54 -19.91
C PRO A 176 -10.38 11.66 -18.48
N GLY A 177 -10.06 12.78 -17.82
CA GLY A 177 -10.47 13.04 -16.43
C GLY A 177 -9.61 12.36 -15.35
N HIS A 178 -8.58 11.61 -15.75
CA HIS A 178 -7.63 10.98 -14.82
C HIS A 178 -6.20 11.50 -15.01
N LEU A 179 -5.42 11.46 -13.93
CA LEU A 179 -4.06 11.96 -13.83
C LEU A 179 -3.11 10.79 -13.56
N LEU A 180 -2.02 10.74 -14.32
CA LEU A 180 -0.98 9.72 -14.16
C LEU A 180 -0.18 9.97 -12.88
N THR A 181 -0.14 8.98 -12.00
CA THR A 181 0.67 9.04 -10.77
C THR A 181 2.17 9.10 -11.06
N PRO A 182 2.99 9.64 -10.14
CA PRO A 182 4.45 9.69 -10.30
C PRO A 182 5.11 8.33 -10.56
N GLU A 183 4.64 7.28 -9.87
CA GLU A 183 5.10 5.90 -10.06
C GLU A 183 4.53 5.24 -11.34
N LYS A 184 3.69 5.96 -12.09
CA LYS A 184 3.02 5.53 -13.33
C LYS A 184 2.18 4.26 -13.17
N ASN A 185 1.88 3.81 -11.97
CA ASN A 185 1.20 2.54 -11.71
C ASN A 185 -0.31 2.70 -11.44
N ALA A 186 -0.82 3.93 -11.52
CA ALA A 186 -2.23 4.25 -11.35
C ALA A 186 -2.62 5.54 -12.07
N CYS A 187 -3.89 5.61 -12.48
CA CYS A 187 -4.56 6.79 -13.02
C CYS A 187 -5.68 7.20 -12.07
N LEU A 188 -5.52 8.35 -11.42
CA LEU A 188 -6.40 8.82 -10.34
C LEU A 188 -7.19 10.07 -10.76
N GLY A 189 -8.40 10.26 -10.24
CA GLY A 189 -9.20 11.47 -10.51
C GLY A 189 -8.62 12.75 -9.88
N ALA A 190 -7.71 12.61 -8.92
CA ALA A 190 -6.97 13.70 -8.31
C ALA A 190 -5.57 13.21 -7.91
N CYS A 191 -4.60 14.13 -7.84
CA CYS A 191 -3.25 13.77 -7.42
C CYS A 191 -3.20 13.38 -5.94
N PRO A 192 -2.44 12.33 -5.59
CA PRO A 192 -2.26 11.94 -4.20
C PRO A 192 -1.48 13.03 -3.45
N ALA A 193 -1.73 13.13 -2.14
CA ALA A 193 -0.98 14.04 -1.26
C ALA A 193 0.54 13.83 -1.43
N GLY A 194 1.28 14.95 -1.44
CA GLY A 194 2.70 14.99 -1.83
C GLY A 194 2.93 15.22 -3.34
N SER A 195 1.88 15.37 -4.14
CA SER A 195 1.98 15.72 -5.56
C SER A 195 0.87 16.68 -6.01
N TYR A 196 1.08 17.39 -7.12
CA TYR A 196 0.14 18.33 -7.70
C TYR A 196 -0.10 18.03 -9.19
N ALA A 197 -1.24 18.47 -9.71
CA ALA A 197 -1.57 18.28 -11.12
C ALA A 197 -0.74 19.22 -12.02
N ALA A 198 -0.05 18.65 -13.00
CA ALA A 198 0.66 19.36 -14.05
C ALA A 198 0.31 18.71 -15.40
N GLY A 199 -0.66 19.30 -16.12
CA GLY A 199 -1.21 18.68 -17.32
C GLY A 199 -2.03 17.42 -16.99
N GLN A 200 -1.79 16.31 -17.68
CA GLN A 200 -2.45 15.00 -17.44
C GLN A 200 -1.66 14.08 -16.48
N ALA A 201 -0.71 14.63 -15.73
CA ALA A 201 0.11 13.87 -14.79
C ALA A 201 0.24 14.59 -13.44
N CYS A 202 0.59 13.80 -12.42
CA CYS A 202 0.91 14.28 -11.09
C CYS A 202 2.43 14.46 -10.97
N THR A 203 2.84 15.65 -10.52
CA THR A 203 4.23 15.98 -10.27
C THR A 203 4.48 16.04 -8.77
N PRO A 204 5.55 15.41 -8.24
CA PRO A 204 5.89 15.50 -6.82
C PRO A 204 6.07 16.95 -6.36
N CYS A 205 5.69 17.22 -5.11
CA CYS A 205 5.97 18.48 -4.45
C CYS A 205 7.46 18.67 -4.18
N ASP A 206 7.85 19.91 -3.89
CA ASP A 206 9.16 20.19 -3.30
C ASP A 206 9.32 19.40 -1.99
N PRO A 207 10.50 18.80 -1.71
CA PRO A 207 10.72 17.99 -0.50
C PRO A 207 10.48 18.73 0.83
N SER A 208 10.46 20.06 0.81
CA SER A 208 10.13 20.90 1.98
C SER A 208 8.63 20.89 2.33
N CYS A 209 7.75 20.50 1.40
CA CYS A 209 6.30 20.49 1.54
C CYS A 209 5.75 19.08 1.81
N ALA A 210 4.66 18.97 2.57
CA ALA A 210 3.87 17.74 2.64
C ALA A 210 2.81 17.69 1.53
N GLU A 211 2.23 18.83 1.20
CA GLU A 211 1.34 19.02 0.05
C GLU A 211 1.64 20.38 -0.59
N CYS A 212 1.31 20.55 -1.87
CA CYS A 212 1.60 21.76 -2.62
C CYS A 212 0.55 22.04 -3.70
N SER A 213 0.44 23.31 -4.09
CA SER A 213 -0.39 23.77 -5.21
C SER A 213 0.37 23.89 -6.53
N GLY A 214 1.70 23.67 -6.52
CA GLY A 214 2.56 23.83 -7.68
C GLY A 214 4.03 23.56 -7.38
N ALA A 215 4.90 23.91 -8.32
CA ALA A 215 6.34 23.69 -8.24
C ALA A 215 7.05 24.61 -7.24
N GLY A 216 7.94 24.03 -6.41
CA GLY A 216 8.90 24.75 -5.57
C GLY A 216 8.46 24.98 -4.12
N ALA A 217 9.44 25.27 -3.26
CA ALA A 217 9.29 25.39 -1.80
C ALA A 217 8.39 26.53 -1.30
N SER A 218 7.91 27.40 -2.18
CA SER A 218 6.97 28.50 -1.85
C SER A 218 5.53 28.24 -2.30
N ARG A 219 5.23 27.02 -2.75
CA ARG A 219 3.89 26.58 -3.16
C ARG A 219 3.31 25.53 -2.21
N CYS A 220 3.82 25.40 -0.99
CA CYS A 220 3.31 24.43 -0.02
C CYS A 220 1.88 24.80 0.39
N THR A 221 1.00 23.80 0.47
CA THR A 221 -0.37 23.92 1.01
C THR A 221 -0.52 23.16 2.32
N ALA A 222 0.37 22.20 2.59
CA ALA A 222 0.54 21.57 3.89
C ALA A 222 2.03 21.33 4.16
N CYS A 223 2.38 21.31 5.45
CA CYS A 223 3.76 21.18 5.89
C CYS A 223 4.02 19.85 6.59
N PRO A 224 5.26 19.32 6.52
CA PRO A 224 5.65 18.16 7.32
C PRO A 224 5.45 18.42 8.81
N ALA A 225 5.22 17.35 9.58
CA ALA A 225 5.07 17.44 11.03
C ALA A 225 6.22 18.23 11.68
N GLY A 226 5.89 19.11 12.63
CA GLY A 226 6.83 20.02 13.28
C GLY A 226 6.99 21.37 12.57
N LYS A 227 6.49 21.52 11.34
CA LYS A 227 6.52 22.78 10.57
C LYS A 227 5.14 23.35 10.36
N MET A 228 5.04 24.67 10.36
CA MET A 228 3.80 25.40 10.05
C MET A 228 3.89 26.08 8.69
N LEU A 229 2.74 26.23 8.05
CA LEU A 229 2.63 26.93 6.77
C LEU A 229 2.61 28.44 7.00
N ARG A 230 3.53 29.16 6.37
CA ARG A 230 3.50 30.61 6.21
C ARG A 230 3.13 30.94 4.77
N TYR A 231 1.94 31.51 4.57
CA TYR A 231 1.46 31.89 3.24
C TYR A 231 2.40 32.91 2.59
N ALA A 232 2.58 32.80 1.28
CA ALA A 232 3.35 33.78 0.52
C ALA A 232 2.61 35.12 0.40
N ASP A 233 1.29 35.05 0.30
CA ASP A 233 0.37 36.19 0.24
C ASP A 233 -0.91 35.82 1.00
N GLU A 234 -1.23 36.58 2.06
CA GLU A 234 -2.42 36.37 2.89
C GLU A 234 -3.75 36.59 2.12
N GLY A 235 -3.71 37.27 0.96
CA GLY A 235 -4.86 37.43 0.08
C GLY A 235 -5.03 36.29 -0.94
N LYS A 236 -4.08 35.36 -1.04
CA LYS A 236 -4.06 34.30 -2.06
C LYS A 236 -3.71 32.94 -1.48
N LEU A 237 -4.60 32.43 -0.63
CA LEU A 237 -4.38 31.18 0.10
C LEU A 237 -4.17 29.96 -0.83
N ASN A 238 -4.79 29.96 -2.01
CA ASN A 238 -4.65 28.91 -3.02
C ASN A 238 -3.27 28.87 -3.70
N GLU A 239 -2.51 29.95 -3.61
CA GLU A 239 -1.14 30.05 -4.12
C GLU A 239 -0.11 29.42 -3.16
N GLY A 240 -0.54 28.99 -1.96
CA GLY A 240 0.31 28.31 -0.99
C GLY A 240 1.35 29.22 -0.33
N GLY A 241 2.39 28.61 0.22
CA GLY A 241 3.42 29.30 0.97
C GLY A 241 4.65 28.46 1.26
N GLN A 242 5.38 28.82 2.30
CA GLN A 242 6.60 28.17 2.75
C GLN A 242 6.39 27.46 4.08
N CYS A 243 7.02 26.30 4.24
CA CYS A 243 7.06 25.62 5.53
C CYS A 243 8.17 26.19 6.41
N VAL A 244 7.78 26.82 7.50
CA VAL A 244 8.67 27.35 8.53
C VAL A 244 8.59 26.49 9.78
N GLU A 245 9.56 26.61 10.67
CA GLU A 245 9.52 25.92 11.97
C GLU A 245 8.21 26.25 12.70
N GLY A 246 7.65 25.25 13.38
CA GLY A 246 6.48 25.44 14.23
C GLY A 246 6.74 26.37 15.41
N CYS A 247 5.79 26.41 16.35
CA CYS A 247 5.91 27.24 17.53
C CYS A 247 7.17 26.93 18.36
N VAL A 248 7.91 27.98 18.70
CA VAL A 248 9.02 27.96 19.66
C VAL A 248 8.70 28.94 20.79
N GLU A 249 8.83 28.49 22.03
CA GLU A 249 8.65 29.34 23.20
C GLU A 249 9.76 30.40 23.25
N GLY A 250 9.39 31.65 23.47
CA GLY A 250 10.32 32.75 23.24
C GLY A 250 9.78 34.11 23.68
N PRO A 251 10.27 35.22 23.10
CA PRO A 251 9.84 36.57 23.46
C PRO A 251 8.40 36.87 23.05
N GLU A 252 7.88 36.20 22.01
CA GLU A 252 6.53 36.42 21.48
C GLU A 252 5.52 35.40 22.03
N CYS A 253 5.81 34.11 21.87
CA CYS A 253 4.96 33.03 22.40
C CYS A 253 5.44 32.58 23.79
N GLU A 254 4.54 32.60 24.77
CA GLU A 254 4.82 32.09 26.12
C GLU A 254 4.71 30.56 26.19
N THR A 255 3.73 29.98 25.50
CA THR A 255 3.45 28.55 25.58
C THR A 255 3.04 27.99 24.23
N CYS A 256 3.76 26.96 23.77
CA CYS A 256 3.42 26.19 22.58
C CYS A 256 2.55 24.98 22.95
N GLY A 257 1.36 25.24 23.48
CA GLY A 257 0.50 24.21 24.10
C GLY A 257 -0.47 23.50 23.16
N LEU A 258 -0.66 23.98 21.93
CA LEU A 258 -1.54 23.35 20.95
C LEU A 258 -0.73 22.56 19.93
N THR A 259 -1.15 21.33 19.63
CA THR A 259 -0.55 20.51 18.55
C THR A 259 -1.62 20.12 17.54
N ILE A 260 -1.40 20.43 16.26
CA ILE A 260 -2.30 20.12 15.14
C ILE A 260 -1.46 19.45 14.06
N GLY A 261 -1.87 18.25 13.61
CA GLY A 261 -1.12 17.52 12.57
C GLY A 261 0.35 17.23 12.93
N GLY A 262 0.67 17.11 14.23
CA GLY A 262 2.05 16.93 14.71
C GLY A 262 2.89 18.21 14.76
N THR A 263 2.34 19.37 14.39
CA THR A 263 2.99 20.68 14.50
C THR A 263 2.50 21.42 15.73
N LYS A 264 3.43 22.03 16.48
CA LYS A 264 3.10 22.87 17.63
C LYS A 264 2.73 24.28 17.20
N TYR A 265 1.73 24.85 17.87
CA TYR A 265 1.20 26.19 17.66
C TYR A 265 1.12 26.93 19.00
N CYS A 266 1.22 28.26 18.94
CA CYS A 266 1.16 29.08 20.14
C CYS A 266 -0.25 29.03 20.73
N SER A 267 -0.35 28.71 22.02
CA SER A 267 -1.60 28.70 22.79
C SER A 267 -1.71 29.88 23.75
N LYS A 268 -0.59 30.55 24.04
CA LYS A 268 -0.51 31.69 24.95
C LYS A 268 0.61 32.62 24.54
N CYS A 269 0.29 33.89 24.32
CA CYS A 269 1.22 34.93 23.93
C CYS A 269 1.70 35.76 25.11
N LYS A 270 2.87 36.37 24.96
CA LYS A 270 3.35 37.39 25.90
C LYS A 270 2.75 38.75 25.55
N GLY A 271 2.63 39.61 26.56
CA GLY A 271 2.13 40.98 26.39
C GLY A 271 0.63 41.03 26.10
N SER A 272 0.22 41.89 25.18
CA SER A 272 -1.20 42.13 24.82
C SER A 272 -1.63 41.42 23.53
N SER A 273 -0.75 40.65 22.91
CA SER A 273 -1.08 39.85 21.74
C SER A 273 -1.85 38.59 22.16
N VAL A 274 -2.57 38.00 21.22
CA VAL A 274 -3.24 36.70 21.42
C VAL A 274 -3.02 35.83 20.17
N PRO A 275 -3.13 34.49 20.29
CA PRO A 275 -2.88 33.62 19.14
C PRO A 275 -3.97 33.74 18.07
N LEU A 276 -3.56 34.04 16.85
CA LEU A 276 -4.34 33.96 15.63
C LEU A 276 -3.69 32.93 14.70
N ASN A 277 -4.43 31.89 14.34
CA ASN A 277 -3.90 30.76 13.55
C ASN A 277 -2.60 30.18 14.13
N GLY A 278 -2.47 30.21 15.47
CA GLY A 278 -1.31 29.70 16.20
C GLY A 278 -0.10 30.62 16.25
N VAL A 279 -0.19 31.87 15.75
CA VAL A 279 0.86 32.89 15.80
C VAL A 279 0.40 34.09 16.66
N CYS A 280 1.28 34.62 17.48
CA CYS A 280 0.96 35.77 18.32
C CYS A 280 0.74 37.03 17.50
N THR A 281 -0.50 37.53 17.51
CA THR A 281 -0.94 38.66 16.69
C THR A 281 -1.59 39.72 17.57
N SER A 282 -1.38 41.00 17.23
CA SER A 282 -2.05 42.11 17.91
C SER A 282 -3.56 42.09 17.60
N ASN A 283 -4.40 42.02 18.63
CA ASN A 283 -5.86 42.02 18.49
C ASN A 283 -6.42 43.44 18.44
N ALA A 284 -6.09 44.18 17.38
CA ALA A 284 -6.50 45.57 17.22
C ALA A 284 -8.00 45.71 16.88
N ALA A 285 -8.65 46.77 17.34
CA ALA A 285 -10.11 46.98 17.20
C ALA A 285 -10.65 46.93 15.76
N ARG A 286 -9.83 47.27 14.74
CA ARG A 286 -10.24 47.26 13.33
C ARG A 286 -10.14 45.88 12.66
N ALA A 287 -9.49 44.93 13.30
CA ALA A 287 -9.28 43.56 12.82
C ALA A 287 -9.46 42.57 14.00
N GLN A 288 -10.44 42.84 14.85
CA GLN A 288 -10.62 42.14 16.11
C GLN A 288 -11.11 40.71 15.85
N PHE A 289 -10.21 39.74 16.01
CA PHE A 289 -10.50 38.31 15.85
C PHE A 289 -10.81 37.63 17.19
N CYS A 290 -10.45 38.27 18.30
CA CYS A 290 -10.73 37.81 19.66
C CYS A 290 -11.59 38.84 20.39
N THR A 291 -12.75 38.43 20.91
CA THR A 291 -13.68 39.32 21.64
C THR A 291 -13.44 39.33 23.13
N THR A 292 -12.91 38.24 23.69
CA THR A 292 -12.50 38.16 25.08
C THR A 292 -11.15 37.46 25.16
N ALA A 293 -10.17 38.14 25.76
CA ALA A 293 -8.83 37.65 25.98
C ALA A 293 -8.50 37.67 27.47
N ALA A 294 -7.77 36.67 27.94
CA ALA A 294 -7.27 36.58 29.29
C ALA A 294 -5.86 35.97 29.26
N ASP A 295 -4.93 36.56 30.01
CA ASP A 295 -3.56 36.06 30.18
C ASP A 295 -2.84 35.72 28.86
N GLY A 296 -2.98 36.56 27.84
CA GLY A 296 -2.33 36.36 26.54
C GLY A 296 -2.92 35.22 25.68
N ALA A 297 -4.07 34.67 26.07
CA ALA A 297 -4.86 33.73 25.29
C ALA A 297 -6.24 34.30 24.96
N CYS A 298 -6.85 33.84 23.87
CA CYS A 298 -8.24 34.13 23.57
C CYS A 298 -9.16 33.13 24.25
N THR A 299 -10.29 33.59 24.79
CA THR A 299 -11.34 32.74 25.38
C THR A 299 -12.66 32.78 24.62
N VAL A 300 -12.90 33.86 23.86
CA VAL A 300 -14.06 33.97 22.96
C VAL A 300 -13.60 34.62 21.66
N CYS A 301 -13.79 33.91 20.55
CA CYS A 301 -13.43 34.41 19.23
C CYS A 301 -14.55 35.28 18.63
N ALA A 302 -14.18 36.15 17.68
CA ALA A 302 -15.14 36.88 16.87
C ALA A 302 -15.81 35.96 15.84
N ALA A 303 -16.92 36.42 15.26
CA ALA A 303 -17.58 35.71 14.16
C ALA A 303 -16.63 35.54 12.96
N GLY A 304 -16.68 34.37 12.33
CA GLY A 304 -15.75 33.98 11.27
C GLY A 304 -14.48 33.24 11.75
N TYR A 305 -14.27 33.19 13.07
CA TYR A 305 -13.20 32.41 13.70
C TYR A 305 -13.80 31.33 14.60
N PHE A 306 -12.97 30.37 15.04
CA PHE A 306 -13.34 29.43 16.10
C PHE A 306 -12.24 29.28 17.14
N ILE A 307 -12.65 28.97 18.37
CA ILE A 307 -11.75 28.75 19.49
C ILE A 307 -11.10 27.36 19.41
N GLN A 308 -9.77 27.29 19.56
CA GLN A 308 -9.06 26.04 19.80
C GLN A 308 -7.80 26.32 20.64
N GLY A 309 -7.62 25.65 21.77
CA GLY A 309 -6.37 25.69 22.54
C GLY A 309 -5.85 27.11 22.86
N GLY A 310 -6.72 28.05 23.22
CA GLY A 310 -6.35 29.42 23.60
C GLY A 310 -6.11 30.39 22.44
N GLY A 311 -6.35 29.97 21.19
CA GLY A 311 -6.26 30.82 20.00
C GLY A 311 -7.54 30.84 19.17
N CYS A 312 -7.63 31.80 18.25
CA CYS A 312 -8.68 31.86 17.23
C CYS A 312 -8.15 31.40 15.88
N TYR A 313 -8.94 30.59 15.18
CA TYR A 313 -8.56 29.94 13.93
C TYR A 313 -9.63 30.14 12.86
N GLU A 314 -9.20 30.13 11.61
CA GLU A 314 -10.07 30.27 10.43
C GLU A 314 -10.25 28.92 9.72
N THR A 315 -11.43 28.63 9.17
CA THR A 315 -11.71 27.35 8.49
C THR A 315 -11.22 27.29 7.05
N THR A 316 -10.76 28.41 6.51
CA THR A 316 -10.34 28.56 5.10
C THR A 316 -8.84 28.46 4.89
N ARG A 317 -8.09 28.23 5.97
CA ARG A 317 -6.62 28.20 5.95
C ARG A 317 -6.05 27.27 7.00
N GLN A 318 -4.78 26.95 6.81
CA GLN A 318 -3.98 26.22 7.77
C GLN A 318 -3.65 27.10 9.00
N PRO A 319 -3.66 26.52 10.22
CA PRO A 319 -4.01 25.13 10.53
C PRO A 319 -5.51 24.89 10.79
N GLY A 320 -6.34 25.94 10.77
CA GLY A 320 -7.72 25.85 11.21
C GLY A 320 -8.61 24.94 10.36
N GLU A 321 -8.36 24.86 9.05
CA GLU A 321 -9.06 23.94 8.14
C GLU A 321 -8.87 22.44 8.50
N GLN A 322 -7.80 22.09 9.23
CA GLN A 322 -7.60 20.73 9.76
C GLN A 322 -8.44 20.42 10.99
N ILE A 323 -8.94 21.46 11.68
CA ILE A 323 -9.65 21.32 12.95
C ILE A 323 -11.15 21.42 12.73
N CYS A 324 -11.59 22.44 11.99
CA CYS A 324 -12.98 22.81 11.88
C CYS A 324 -13.40 22.98 10.43
N ALA A 325 -14.50 22.33 10.05
CA ALA A 325 -15.11 22.45 8.74
C ALA A 325 -16.18 23.56 8.69
N LEU A 326 -16.82 23.86 9.83
CA LEU A 326 -17.88 24.86 9.92
C LEU A 326 -17.90 25.55 11.28
N THR A 327 -17.91 26.88 11.30
CA THR A 327 -18.03 27.69 12.51
C THR A 327 -19.45 28.18 12.74
N ASP A 328 -19.81 28.44 13.99
CA ASP A 328 -21.01 29.21 14.31
C ASP A 328 -20.75 30.73 14.30
N ASN A 329 -21.80 31.51 14.54
CA ASN A 329 -21.71 32.98 14.63
C ASN A 329 -21.17 33.49 15.98
N LYS A 330 -20.71 32.60 16.86
CA LYS A 330 -20.28 32.91 18.24
C LYS A 330 -18.81 32.54 18.48
N GLY A 331 -18.05 32.26 17.44
CA GLY A 331 -16.63 31.98 17.58
C GLY A 331 -16.34 30.53 17.97
N LYS A 332 -17.24 29.58 17.67
CA LYS A 332 -17.11 28.16 18.02
C LYS A 332 -17.08 27.29 16.77
N CYS A 333 -16.45 26.13 16.87
CA CYS A 333 -16.60 25.11 15.84
C CYS A 333 -17.93 24.39 16.01
N GLN A 334 -18.68 24.25 14.91
CA GLN A 334 -19.92 23.48 14.83
C GLN A 334 -19.68 22.06 14.31
N THR A 335 -18.79 21.91 13.33
CA THR A 335 -18.47 20.63 12.70
C THR A 335 -16.95 20.46 12.64
N CYS A 336 -16.42 19.46 13.34
CA CYS A 336 -14.98 19.19 13.31
C CYS A 336 -14.59 18.53 11.99
N ALA A 337 -13.45 18.95 11.43
CA ALA A 337 -12.95 18.43 10.15
C ALA A 337 -12.55 16.94 10.22
N ASN A 338 -12.28 16.44 11.42
CA ASN A 338 -11.95 15.04 11.67
C ASN A 338 -13.18 14.11 11.84
N GLY A 339 -14.39 14.64 11.66
CA GLY A 339 -15.65 13.88 11.74
C GLY A 339 -16.20 13.68 13.16
N LEU A 340 -15.52 14.19 14.20
CA LEU A 340 -16.04 14.19 15.57
C LEU A 340 -17.02 15.36 15.82
N GLY A 341 -17.78 15.25 16.91
CA GLY A 341 -18.55 16.37 17.44
C GLY A 341 -17.66 17.30 18.28
N PRO A 342 -17.84 18.63 18.20
CA PRO A 342 -17.19 19.57 19.11
C PRO A 342 -17.72 19.40 20.54
N ASP A 343 -16.94 19.83 21.53
CA ASP A 343 -17.39 19.88 22.92
C ASP A 343 -18.35 21.06 23.19
N GLY A 344 -18.83 21.20 24.44
CA GLY A 344 -19.73 22.30 24.81
C GLY A 344 -19.11 23.71 24.66
N ALA A 345 -17.77 23.80 24.64
CA ALA A 345 -17.04 25.03 24.39
C ALA A 345 -16.90 25.33 22.88
N GLY A 346 -17.19 24.37 22.00
CA GLY A 346 -16.99 24.52 20.55
C GLY A 346 -15.57 24.15 20.11
N THR A 347 -14.84 23.41 20.94
CA THR A 347 -13.48 22.93 20.67
C THR A 347 -13.56 21.53 20.08
N CYS A 348 -12.72 21.22 19.10
CA CYS A 348 -12.70 19.91 18.47
C CYS A 348 -11.69 18.98 19.15
N PRO A 349 -12.11 17.80 19.64
CA PRO A 349 -11.19 16.75 20.09
C PRO A 349 -10.35 16.23 18.92
N SER A 350 -9.15 15.71 19.22
CA SER A 350 -8.26 15.13 18.21
C SER A 350 -8.45 13.62 18.05
N CYS A 351 -8.19 13.13 16.84
CA CYS A 351 -8.06 11.70 16.59
C CYS A 351 -6.67 11.19 17.03
N ASP A 352 -6.49 9.87 17.02
CA ASP A 352 -5.14 9.30 17.06
C ASP A 352 -4.28 9.89 15.91
N PRO A 353 -2.97 10.16 16.11
CA PRO A 353 -2.12 10.78 15.10
C PRO A 353 -2.04 10.05 13.75
N THR A 354 -2.35 8.75 13.71
CA THR A 354 -2.39 7.95 12.48
C THR A 354 -3.70 8.10 11.69
N CYS A 355 -4.75 8.63 12.31
CA CYS A 355 -6.05 8.85 11.69
C CYS A 355 -6.16 10.26 11.09
N LYS A 356 -6.81 10.38 9.94
CA LYS A 356 -7.31 11.68 9.44
C LYS A 356 -8.70 11.98 10.00
N THR A 357 -9.58 10.99 10.03
CA THR A 357 -10.90 11.07 10.64
C THR A 357 -11.12 9.87 11.54
N CYS A 358 -11.94 10.00 12.59
CA CYS A 358 -12.17 8.94 13.56
C CYS A 358 -13.59 8.96 14.12
N SER A 359 -14.02 7.83 14.68
CA SER A 359 -15.33 7.70 15.37
C SER A 359 -15.24 7.94 16.88
N ALA A 360 -14.03 7.93 17.45
CA ALA A 360 -13.77 8.34 18.82
C ALA A 360 -12.42 9.04 18.93
N ALA A 361 -12.34 10.05 19.80
CA ALA A 361 -11.13 10.83 20.03
C ALA A 361 -10.00 9.96 20.61
N ASN A 362 -8.77 10.20 20.17
CA ASN A 362 -7.53 9.60 20.68
C ASN A 362 -7.54 8.07 20.79
N GLN A 363 -8.23 7.37 19.87
CA GLN A 363 -8.26 5.90 19.83
C GLN A 363 -7.75 5.39 18.49
N GLU A 364 -6.63 4.65 18.52
CA GLU A 364 -5.96 4.08 17.34
C GLU A 364 -6.87 3.14 16.53
N ASN A 365 -7.80 2.44 17.19
CA ASN A 365 -8.69 1.46 16.56
C ASN A 365 -10.04 2.05 16.13
N LYS A 366 -10.17 3.38 16.14
CA LYS A 366 -11.38 4.11 15.75
C LYS A 366 -11.17 5.02 14.55
N CYS A 367 -10.07 4.87 13.80
CA CYS A 367 -9.89 5.60 12.56
C CYS A 367 -11.00 5.23 11.57
N THR A 368 -11.65 6.24 10.98
CA THR A 368 -12.54 6.05 9.83
C THR A 368 -11.77 6.22 8.52
N THR A 369 -10.84 7.17 8.47
CA THR A 369 -9.86 7.35 7.39
C THR A 369 -8.45 7.59 7.95
N CYS A 370 -7.43 7.30 7.16
CA CYS A 370 -6.04 7.43 7.58
C CYS A 370 -5.40 8.75 7.18
N ALA A 371 -4.44 9.18 7.99
CA ALA A 371 -3.53 10.26 7.63
C ALA A 371 -2.67 9.86 6.43
N THR A 372 -2.13 10.85 5.72
CA THR A 372 -1.21 10.63 4.59
C THR A 372 -0.02 9.76 5.03
N GLY A 373 0.35 8.78 4.21
CA GLY A 373 1.40 7.81 4.52
C GLY A 373 0.93 6.63 5.38
N TYR A 374 -0.37 6.50 5.61
CA TYR A 374 -0.98 5.36 6.29
C TYR A 374 -2.12 4.77 5.45
N TYR A 375 -2.30 3.45 5.53
CA TYR A 375 -3.39 2.71 4.93
C TYR A 375 -4.25 2.03 6.00
N LYS A 376 -5.49 1.71 5.64
CA LYS A 376 -6.44 0.96 6.45
C LYS A 376 -6.91 -0.26 5.68
N THR A 377 -6.95 -1.42 6.31
CA THR A 377 -7.57 -2.61 5.74
C THR A 377 -9.05 -2.65 6.11
N ALA A 378 -9.89 -3.32 5.31
CA ALA A 378 -11.34 -3.37 5.52
C ALA A 378 -11.75 -4.04 6.86
N LEU A 379 -10.83 -4.77 7.49
CA LEU A 379 -11.09 -5.58 8.68
C LEU A 379 -10.91 -4.80 9.99
N GLU A 380 -10.28 -3.62 9.98
CA GLU A 380 -9.87 -2.95 11.20
C GLU A 380 -10.09 -1.44 11.16
N GLY A 381 -10.26 -0.84 12.34
CA GLY A 381 -10.30 0.61 12.54
C GLY A 381 -8.91 1.24 12.73
N VAL A 382 -7.82 0.51 12.45
CA VAL A 382 -6.43 0.94 12.70
C VAL A 382 -5.77 1.36 11.39
N CYS A 383 -4.98 2.44 11.45
CA CYS A 383 -4.17 2.94 10.34
C CYS A 383 -2.71 2.48 10.47
N THR A 384 -2.21 1.77 9.47
CA THR A 384 -0.83 1.26 9.42
C THR A 384 0.00 2.09 8.45
N SER A 385 1.26 2.38 8.79
CA SER A 385 2.16 3.10 7.88
C SER A 385 2.36 2.35 6.56
N CYS A 386 2.40 3.07 5.44
CA CYS A 386 2.69 2.52 4.10
C CYS A 386 4.02 1.77 4.01
N GLU A 387 4.93 1.96 4.97
CA GLU A 387 6.24 1.29 5.03
C GLU A 387 6.26 0.04 5.91
N SER A 388 5.19 -0.19 6.68
CA SER A 388 5.12 -1.28 7.66
C SER A 388 4.22 -2.42 7.15
N ASP A 389 4.58 -3.63 7.52
CA ASP A 389 3.76 -4.82 7.29
C ASP A 389 2.68 -4.93 8.36
N SER A 390 1.45 -5.28 7.96
CA SER A 390 0.35 -5.55 8.89
C SER A 390 -0.74 -6.39 8.25
N ASN A 391 -1.28 -7.36 8.99
CA ASN A 391 -2.45 -8.15 8.60
C ASN A 391 -2.39 -8.76 7.20
N GLY A 392 -1.23 -9.31 6.82
CA GLY A 392 -1.03 -9.92 5.49
C GLY A 392 -0.83 -8.91 4.36
N VAL A 393 -0.77 -7.61 4.68
CA VAL A 393 -0.35 -6.54 3.77
C VAL A 393 1.12 -6.22 4.03
N THR A 394 1.90 -6.12 2.96
CA THR A 394 3.33 -5.78 2.99
C THR A 394 3.53 -4.31 2.65
N GLY A 395 4.26 -3.58 3.48
CA GLY A 395 4.61 -2.19 3.26
C GLY A 395 5.68 -2.02 2.18
N VAL A 396 5.74 -0.83 1.58
CA VAL A 396 6.79 -0.44 0.62
C VAL A 396 7.67 0.62 1.27
N ARG A 397 8.97 0.30 1.42
CA ARG A 397 9.96 1.23 2.00
C ARG A 397 9.97 2.56 1.23
N ASN A 398 10.09 3.67 1.95
CA ASN A 398 10.08 5.03 1.39
C ASN A 398 8.77 5.38 0.67
N CYS A 399 7.66 4.67 0.90
CA CYS A 399 6.40 5.05 0.30
C CYS A 399 5.75 6.22 1.08
N LEU A 400 5.53 7.35 0.40
CA LEU A 400 4.89 8.52 0.97
C LEU A 400 3.37 8.42 0.94
N ASN A 401 2.81 7.84 -0.12
CA ASN A 401 1.37 7.69 -0.30
C ASN A 401 1.05 6.34 -0.92
N CYS A 402 0.13 5.59 -0.31
CA CYS A 402 -0.23 4.25 -0.76
C CYS A 402 -1.72 3.95 -0.65
N ALA A 403 -2.14 2.91 -1.36
CA ALA A 403 -3.42 2.24 -1.17
C ALA A 403 -3.22 0.77 -0.76
N PRO A 404 -4.11 0.22 0.09
CA PRO A 404 -4.09 -1.20 0.42
C PRO A 404 -4.48 -2.04 -0.81
N PRO A 405 -4.04 -3.30 -0.90
CA PRO A 405 -4.46 -4.22 -1.96
C PRO A 405 -5.96 -4.52 -1.86
N SER A 406 -6.64 -4.61 -3.00
CA SER A 406 -8.09 -4.87 -3.09
C SER A 406 -8.50 -6.24 -2.53
N THR A 407 -7.59 -7.20 -2.51
CA THR A 407 -7.75 -8.55 -1.97
C THR A 407 -7.56 -8.64 -0.46
N GLY A 408 -7.15 -7.54 0.20
CA GLY A 408 -6.84 -7.50 1.63
C GLY A 408 -5.52 -8.18 2.02
N SER A 409 -4.74 -8.70 1.06
CA SER A 409 -3.41 -9.28 1.28
C SER A 409 -2.48 -8.99 0.10
N GLY A 410 -1.18 -8.89 0.35
CA GLY A 410 -0.18 -8.51 -0.65
C GLY A 410 0.45 -7.14 -0.39
N SER A 411 1.27 -6.64 -1.33
CA SER A 411 1.94 -5.35 -1.16
C SER A 411 0.95 -4.18 -1.26
N VAL A 412 1.18 -3.11 -0.51
CA VAL A 412 0.54 -1.82 -0.78
C VAL A 412 0.91 -1.31 -2.17
N LEU A 413 -0.02 -0.63 -2.83
CA LEU A 413 0.24 0.09 -4.06
C LEU A 413 0.78 1.47 -3.72
N CYS A 414 2.07 1.70 -3.91
CA CYS A 414 2.68 3.00 -3.66
C CYS A 414 2.48 3.95 -4.84
N TYR A 415 1.83 5.08 -4.62
CA TYR A 415 1.60 6.09 -5.66
C TYR A 415 2.74 7.11 -5.76
N LEU A 416 3.50 7.28 -4.68
CA LEU A 416 4.56 8.28 -4.59
C LEU A 416 5.62 7.84 -3.56
N MET A 417 6.87 7.77 -4.01
CA MET A 417 8.03 7.50 -3.16
C MET A 417 8.60 8.79 -2.53
N LYS A 418 9.23 8.67 -1.36
CA LYS A 418 9.97 9.74 -0.67
C LYS A 418 11.29 9.99 -1.38
N GLY A 419 11.46 11.20 -1.91
CA GLY A 419 12.63 11.59 -2.70
C GLY A 419 12.47 11.11 -4.14
N GLY A 420 12.26 12.06 -5.06
CA GLY A 420 12.00 11.82 -6.47
C GLY A 420 13.21 11.30 -7.27
N ASP A 421 13.94 10.32 -6.74
CA ASP A 421 14.85 9.53 -7.55
C ASP A 421 14.01 8.72 -8.53
N SER A 422 13.85 9.30 -9.72
CA SER A 422 13.25 8.71 -10.91
C SER A 422 14.13 7.59 -11.48
N THR A 423 14.72 6.74 -10.64
CA THR A 423 15.13 5.41 -11.07
C THR A 423 13.87 4.56 -11.15
N GLY A 424 13.11 4.78 -12.22
CA GLY A 424 12.03 3.91 -12.66
C GLY A 424 12.53 2.47 -12.66
N GLY A 425 12.05 1.73 -11.67
CA GLY A 425 12.50 0.39 -11.38
C GLY A 425 11.60 -0.16 -10.31
N SER A 426 10.39 -0.56 -10.71
CA SER A 426 9.55 -1.43 -9.92
C SER A 426 10.40 -2.64 -9.49
N THR A 427 10.90 -2.62 -8.25
CA THR A 427 11.37 -3.82 -7.59
C THR A 427 10.18 -4.60 -7.05
N ASN A 428 9.18 -4.86 -7.89
CA ASN A 428 8.50 -6.15 -7.86
C ASN A 428 9.41 -7.16 -8.57
N LYS A 429 10.58 -7.38 -7.98
CA LYS A 429 11.21 -8.68 -8.07
C LYS A 429 10.51 -9.51 -6.99
N SER A 430 9.70 -10.47 -7.42
CA SER A 430 9.49 -11.72 -6.71
C SER A 430 10.82 -12.48 -6.66
N GLY A 431 11.82 -11.86 -6.04
CA GLY A 431 13.17 -12.35 -5.87
C GLY A 431 13.44 -12.30 -4.39
N LEU A 432 13.29 -13.45 -3.74
CA LEU A 432 13.93 -13.75 -2.47
C LEU A 432 15.29 -13.08 -2.45
N THR A 433 15.52 -12.22 -1.46
CA THR A 433 16.79 -11.53 -1.33
C THR A 433 17.90 -12.59 -1.28
N THR A 434 18.94 -12.40 -2.09
CA THR A 434 20.14 -13.25 -2.12
C THR A 434 20.88 -13.28 -0.76
N GLY A 435 20.38 -12.57 0.26
CA GLY A 435 20.83 -12.63 1.65
C GLY A 435 20.15 -13.69 2.53
N ALA A 436 19.01 -14.28 2.14
CA ALA A 436 18.33 -15.32 2.92
C ALA A 436 18.84 -16.76 2.61
N ILE A 437 19.51 -16.95 1.47
CA ILE A 437 20.00 -18.27 1.01
C ILE A 437 21.41 -18.59 1.58
N ALA A 438 22.08 -17.63 2.23
CA ALA A 438 23.36 -17.86 2.92
C ALA A 438 23.25 -18.10 4.45
N GLY A 439 22.05 -17.99 5.04
CA GLY A 439 21.85 -18.18 6.49
C GLY A 439 21.38 -19.58 6.91
N ILE A 440 20.65 -20.28 6.04
CA ILE A 440 20.05 -21.59 6.38
C ILE A 440 21.09 -22.73 6.27
N SER A 441 22.14 -22.56 5.47
CA SER A 441 23.21 -23.53 5.32
C SER A 441 24.19 -23.56 6.51
N VAL A 442 24.35 -22.46 7.25
CA VAL A 442 25.27 -22.39 8.40
C VAL A 442 24.62 -22.93 9.68
N ALA A 443 23.34 -22.63 9.92
CA ALA A 443 22.63 -23.12 11.10
C ALA A 443 22.49 -24.65 11.11
N VAL A 444 22.21 -25.27 9.95
CA VAL A 444 22.11 -26.72 9.83
C VAL A 444 23.47 -27.39 10.05
N VAL A 445 24.56 -26.83 9.52
CA VAL A 445 25.91 -27.37 9.73
C VAL A 445 26.37 -27.22 11.19
N ILE A 446 26.02 -26.13 11.88
CA ILE A 446 26.32 -25.97 13.31
C ILE A 446 25.49 -26.93 14.17
N VAL A 447 24.20 -27.11 13.86
CA VAL A 447 23.33 -28.04 14.61
C VAL A 447 23.74 -29.49 14.38
N VAL A 448 24.01 -29.88 13.12
CA VAL A 448 24.47 -31.24 12.79
C VAL A 448 25.89 -31.49 13.30
N GLY A 449 26.79 -30.51 13.18
CA GLY A 449 28.15 -30.58 13.73
C GLY A 449 28.17 -30.68 15.25
N GLY A 450 27.31 -29.92 15.93
CA GLY A 450 27.11 -29.99 17.38
C GLY A 450 26.52 -31.32 17.84
N LEU A 451 25.53 -31.86 17.12
CA LEU A 451 24.95 -33.18 17.40
C LEU A 451 25.95 -34.31 17.20
N VAL A 452 26.75 -34.28 16.13
CA VAL A 452 27.78 -35.29 15.87
C VAL A 452 28.92 -35.21 16.88
N GLY A 453 29.33 -34.00 17.28
CA GLY A 453 30.32 -33.78 18.34
C GLY A 453 29.85 -34.27 19.70
N PHE A 454 28.61 -33.96 20.07
CA PHE A 454 27.99 -34.42 21.32
C PHE A 454 27.84 -35.94 21.35
N LEU A 455 27.44 -36.57 20.25
CA LEU A 455 27.34 -38.02 20.16
C LEU A 455 28.71 -38.70 20.21
N CYS A 456 29.74 -38.16 19.56
CA CYS A 456 31.10 -38.69 19.68
C CYS A 456 31.64 -38.58 21.11
N TRP A 457 31.45 -37.44 21.78
CA TRP A 457 31.86 -37.28 23.17
C TRP A 457 31.07 -38.21 24.12
N TRP A 458 29.76 -38.35 23.92
CA TRP A 458 28.92 -39.22 24.74
C TRP A 458 29.31 -40.70 24.62
N PHE A 459 29.60 -41.19 23.41
CA PHE A 459 29.97 -42.59 23.20
C PHE A 459 31.44 -42.89 23.54
N LEU A 460 32.35 -41.92 23.44
CA LEU A 460 33.78 -42.13 23.72
C LEU A 460 34.17 -41.82 25.18
N CYS A 461 33.54 -40.83 25.82
CA CYS A 461 33.96 -40.35 27.15
C CYS A 461 33.04 -40.81 28.29
N ARG A 462 31.78 -41.18 28.03
CA ARG A 462 30.87 -41.65 29.10
C ARG A 462 31.13 -43.10 29.53
N GLY A 463 32.08 -43.79 28.91
CA GLY A 463 32.51 -45.15 29.29
C GLY A 463 33.62 -45.20 30.35
N LYS A 464 33.97 -44.08 30.98
CA LYS A 464 34.98 -44.02 32.04
C LYS A 464 34.48 -43.20 33.24
N ALA A 465 33.39 -43.68 33.82
CA ALA A 465 32.97 -43.42 35.20
C ALA A 465 32.44 -44.73 35.77
#